data_AF-K1R1U4-F1
#
_entry.id   AF-K1R1U4-F1
#
_cell.length_a   1.000
_cell.length_b   1.000
_cell.length_c   1.000
_cell.angle_alpha   90.00
_cell.angle_beta   90.00
_cell.angle_gamma   90.00
#
_symmetry.space_group_name_H-M   'P 1'
#
loop_
_entity.id
_entity.type
_entity.pdbx_description
1 polymer ?
#
loop_
_entity_poly.entity_id
_entity_poly.type
_entity_poly.pdbx_seq_one_letter_code
_entity_poly.pdbx_strand_id
1 'polypeptide(L)'
;MVTLDMIRKPVEGDLEAFEQFIRQKFTADGTLLSEMLDYALSARGKGIRPMTVLLSAALNAPAGQRSGGLRALLAATLVEMIHVASLIHDDVIDESDMRR
;
A
#
# COMPACT_ATOMS: atom_id res chain seq x y z
N MET A 1 3.21 -14.40 -22.37
CA MET A 1 4.07 -13.98 -21.24
C MET A 1 3.16 -13.28 -20.24
N VAL A 2 3.25 -13.59 -18.95
CA VAL A 2 2.39 -12.97 -17.91
C VAL A 2 2.93 -11.57 -17.59
N THR A 3 2.05 -10.55 -17.57
CA THR A 3 2.43 -9.16 -17.23
C THR A 3 1.95 -8.78 -15.83
N LEU A 4 2.49 -7.68 -15.27
CA LEU A 4 2.05 -7.14 -13.99
C LEU A 4 0.56 -6.74 -14.03
N ASP A 5 0.11 -6.14 -15.13
CA ASP A 5 -1.30 -5.77 -15.31
C ASP A 5 -2.23 -6.99 -15.26
N MET A 6 -1.80 -8.12 -15.82
CA MET A 6 -2.55 -9.38 -15.72
C MET A 6 -2.68 -9.87 -14.28
N ILE A 7 -1.64 -9.67 -13.46
CA ILE A 7 -1.64 -10.04 -12.03
C ILE A 7 -2.49 -9.06 -11.21
N ARG A 8 -2.50 -7.77 -11.58
CA ARG A 8 -3.25 -6.71 -10.90
C ARG A 8 -4.75 -6.82 -11.14
N LYS A 9 -5.15 -7.15 -12.36
CA LYS A 9 -6.55 -7.12 -12.84
C LYS A 9 -7.58 -7.77 -11.90
N PRO A 10 -7.33 -8.93 -11.26
CA PRO A 10 -8.31 -9.56 -10.37
C PRO A 10 -8.65 -8.74 -9.11
N VAL A 11 -7.75 -7.86 -8.66
CA VAL A 11 -7.88 -7.07 -7.41
C VAL A 11 -7.82 -5.57 -7.68
N GLU A 12 -8.10 -5.14 -8.91
CA GLU A 12 -7.99 -3.73 -9.30
C GLU A 12 -8.91 -2.82 -8.47
N GLY A 13 -10.17 -3.23 -8.28
CA GLY A 13 -11.11 -2.49 -7.43
C GLY A 13 -10.70 -2.48 -5.94
N ASP A 14 -10.07 -3.54 -5.45
CA ASP A 14 -9.57 -3.60 -4.08
C ASP A 14 -8.36 -2.68 -3.88
N LEU A 15 -7.51 -2.55 -4.91
CA LEU A 15 -6.39 -1.62 -4.93
C LEU A 15 -6.87 -0.16 -4.96
N GLU A 16 -7.90 0.16 -5.73
CA GLU A 16 -8.53 1.50 -5.70
C GLU A 16 -9.11 1.83 -4.33
N ALA A 17 -9.81 0.86 -3.71
CA ALA A 17 -10.33 1.01 -2.35
C ALA A 17 -9.21 1.19 -1.32
N PHE A 18 -8.10 0.47 -1.49
CA PHE A 18 -6.89 0.60 -0.66
C PHE A 18 -6.27 2.00 -0.75
N GLU A 19 -6.11 2.54 -1.96
CA GLU A 19 -5.56 3.89 -2.15
C GLU A 19 -6.44 4.97 -1.49
N GLN A 20 -7.77 4.84 -1.63
CA GLN A 20 -8.71 5.72 -0.95
C GLN A 20 -8.64 5.56 0.57
N PHE A 21 -8.53 4.32 1.05
CA PHE A 21 -8.43 4.02 2.48
C PHE A 21 -7.17 4.64 3.10
N ILE A 22 -6.02 4.54 2.44
CA ILE A 22 -4.78 5.17 2.90
C ILE A 22 -4.96 6.69 2.99
N ARG A 23 -5.43 7.34 1.92
CA ARG A 23 -5.57 8.81 1.89
C ARG A 23 -6.51 9.32 2.99
N GLN A 24 -7.54 8.57 3.34
CA GLN A 24 -8.47 8.96 4.41
C GLN A 24 -7.92 8.70 5.82
N LYS A 25 -7.08 7.69 5.99
CA LYS A 25 -6.61 7.26 7.33
C LYS A 25 -5.26 7.83 7.71
N PHE A 26 -4.40 8.12 6.73
CA PHE A 26 -3.07 8.67 6.95
C PHE A 26 -3.09 10.17 6.78
N THR A 27 -3.50 10.82 7.86
CA THR A 27 -3.44 12.28 8.00
C THR A 27 -2.58 12.60 9.21
N ALA A 28 -1.91 13.75 9.17
CA ALA A 28 -1.11 14.24 10.29
C ALA A 28 -1.48 15.67 10.61
N ASP A 29 -1.42 15.99 11.90
CA ASP A 29 -1.55 17.34 12.39
C ASP A 29 -0.25 18.12 12.15
N GLY A 30 -0.39 19.32 11.58
CA GLY A 30 0.74 20.20 11.28
C GLY A 30 1.29 20.03 9.85
N THR A 31 1.66 21.16 9.25
CA THR A 31 2.03 21.25 7.83
C THR A 31 3.23 20.37 7.48
N LEU A 32 4.31 20.44 8.28
CA LEU A 32 5.54 19.68 8.01
C LEU A 32 5.30 18.16 8.00
N LEU A 33 4.58 17.65 9.01
CA LEU A 33 4.35 16.21 9.12
C LEU A 33 3.40 15.71 8.01
N SER A 34 2.42 16.52 7.62
CA SER A 34 1.56 16.22 6.47
C SER A 34 2.35 16.15 5.17
N GLU A 35 3.24 17.10 4.92
CA GLU A 35 4.11 17.11 3.72
C GLU A 35 5.04 15.89 3.68
N MET A 36 5.62 15.51 4.83
CA MET A 36 6.45 14.30 4.94
C MET A 36 5.66 13.02 4.65
N LEU A 37 4.43 12.94 5.16
CA LEU A 37 3.52 11.82 4.89
C LEU A 37 3.14 11.75 3.41
N ASP A 38 2.75 12.87 2.81
CA ASP A 38 2.40 12.93 1.40
C ASP A 38 3.59 12.52 0.52
N TYR A 39 4.79 13.00 0.84
CA TYR A 39 6.02 12.57 0.16
C TYR A 39 6.21 11.06 0.27
N ALA A 40 6.19 10.51 1.48
CA ALA A 40 6.41 9.09 1.72
C ALA A 40 5.35 8.19 1.05
N LEU A 41 4.09 8.65 0.96
CA LEU A 41 3.00 7.93 0.31
C LEU A 41 2.99 8.10 -1.22
N SER A 42 3.59 9.18 -1.75
CA SER A 42 3.70 9.46 -3.19
C SER A 42 4.87 8.74 -3.86
N ALA A 43 5.95 8.48 -3.12
CA ALA A 43 7.11 7.69 -3.58
C ALA A 43 6.83 6.18 -3.64
N ARG A 44 5.55 5.77 -3.62
CA ARG A 44 5.17 4.36 -3.60
C ARG A 44 5.54 3.73 -4.94
N GLY A 45 6.32 2.65 -4.87
CA GLY A 45 6.72 1.88 -6.04
C GLY A 45 5.54 1.10 -6.66
N LYS A 46 5.82 -0.08 -7.21
CA LYS A 46 4.82 -0.91 -7.93
C LYS A 46 3.66 -1.47 -7.08
N GLY A 47 3.54 -1.09 -5.80
CA GLY A 47 2.47 -1.57 -4.91
C GLY A 47 2.43 -3.09 -4.73
N ILE A 48 3.58 -3.78 -4.85
CA ILE A 48 3.61 -5.24 -4.87
C ILE A 48 3.12 -5.83 -3.56
N ARG A 49 3.55 -5.26 -2.42
CA ARG A 49 3.17 -5.75 -1.08
C ARG A 49 1.66 -5.69 -0.82
N PRO A 50 0.97 -4.53 -0.99
CA PRO A 50 -0.48 -4.50 -0.81
C PRO A 50 -1.19 -5.38 -1.84
N MET A 51 -0.73 -5.42 -3.09
CA MET A 51 -1.30 -6.30 -4.12
C MET A 51 -1.21 -7.79 -3.73
N THR A 52 -0.09 -8.25 -3.17
CA THR A 52 0.05 -9.62 -2.68
C THR A 52 -0.95 -9.93 -1.58
N VAL A 53 -1.12 -9.01 -0.61
CA VAL A 53 -2.11 -9.19 0.48
C VAL A 53 -3.54 -9.29 -0.07
N LEU A 54 -3.91 -8.41 -0.99
CA LEU A 54 -5.24 -8.39 -1.58
C LEU A 54 -5.50 -9.63 -2.44
N LEU A 55 -4.52 -10.08 -3.23
CA LEU A 55 -4.61 -11.33 -3.99
C LEU A 55 -4.75 -12.54 -3.05
N SER A 56 -3.99 -12.60 -1.97
CA SER A 56 -4.14 -13.65 -0.96
C SER A 56 -5.51 -13.64 -0.30
N ALA A 57 -6.04 -12.46 0.02
CA ALA A 57 -7.40 -12.32 0.54
C ALA A 57 -8.45 -12.80 -0.48
N ALA A 58 -8.25 -12.50 -1.77
CA ALA A 58 -9.14 -12.92 -2.84
C ALA A 58 -9.16 -14.43 -3.07
N LEU A 59 -8.00 -15.07 -3.02
CA LEU A 59 -7.89 -16.53 -3.14
C LEU A 59 -8.58 -17.29 -2.00
N ASN A 60 -8.72 -16.66 -0.84
CA ASN A 60 -9.34 -17.26 0.36
C ASN A 60 -10.77 -16.76 0.60
N ALA A 61 -11.33 -15.94 -0.28
CA ALA A 61 -12.69 -15.44 -0.15
C ALA A 61 -13.71 -16.56 -0.46
N PRO A 62 -14.81 -16.67 0.30
CA PRO A 62 -15.90 -17.59 -0.04
C PRO A 62 -16.46 -17.30 -1.43
N ALA A 63 -16.84 -18.36 -2.16
CA ALA A 63 -17.41 -18.22 -3.50
C ALA A 63 -18.61 -17.25 -3.52
N GLY A 64 -18.56 -16.26 -4.41
CA GLY A 64 -19.60 -15.23 -4.54
C GLY A 64 -19.48 -14.05 -3.58
N GLN A 65 -18.49 -14.01 -2.68
CA GLN A 65 -18.17 -12.83 -1.89
C GLN A 65 -17.04 -12.03 -2.53
N ARG A 66 -17.14 -10.69 -2.44
CA ARG A 66 -16.02 -9.83 -2.81
C ARG A 66 -14.85 -10.09 -1.85
N SER A 67 -13.68 -10.34 -2.41
CA SER A 67 -12.42 -9.99 -1.76
C SER A 67 -12.41 -8.48 -1.53
N GLY A 68 -11.76 -7.98 -0.47
CA GLY A 68 -11.74 -6.53 -0.23
C GLY A 68 -12.72 -6.03 0.84
N GLY A 69 -12.87 -6.80 1.93
CA GLY A 69 -13.44 -6.27 3.16
C GLY A 69 -12.46 -5.37 3.92
N LEU A 70 -12.95 -4.62 4.90
CA LEU A 70 -12.14 -3.74 5.78
C LEU A 70 -10.90 -4.44 6.35
N ARG A 71 -10.98 -5.73 6.68
CA ARG A 71 -9.82 -6.50 7.18
C ARG A 71 -8.69 -6.64 6.16
N ALA A 72 -9.02 -6.87 4.90
CA ALA A 72 -8.02 -6.99 3.83
C ALA A 72 -7.36 -5.63 3.57
N LEU A 73 -8.15 -4.55 3.55
CA LEU A 73 -7.64 -3.18 3.42
C LEU A 73 -6.71 -2.80 4.57
N LEU A 74 -7.11 -3.10 5.81
CA LEU A 74 -6.27 -2.88 7.00
C LEU A 74 -4.96 -3.67 6.92
N ALA A 75 -5.02 -4.95 6.56
CA ALA A 75 -3.83 -5.79 6.45
C ALA A 75 -2.87 -5.26 5.37
N ALA A 76 -3.39 -4.94 4.18
CA ALA A 76 -2.59 -4.37 3.10
C ALA A 76 -1.95 -3.04 3.51
N THR A 77 -2.70 -2.22 4.26
CA THR A 77 -2.23 -0.94 4.78
C THR A 77 -1.11 -1.12 5.80
N LEU A 78 -1.29 -1.98 6.79
CA LEU A 78 -0.27 -2.23 7.82
C LEU A 78 1.04 -2.74 7.21
N VAL A 79 0.95 -3.67 6.25
CA VAL A 79 2.14 -4.20 5.56
C VAL A 79 2.87 -3.07 4.81
N GLU A 80 2.12 -2.22 4.11
CA GLU A 80 2.72 -1.12 3.36
C GLU A 80 3.28 -0.03 4.28
N MET A 81 2.67 0.21 5.43
CA MET A 81 3.20 1.15 6.43
C MET A 81 4.50 0.66 7.04
N ILE A 82 4.61 -0.62 7.37
CA ILE A 82 5.86 -1.21 7.86
C ILE A 82 6.95 -1.08 6.79
N HIS A 83 6.59 -1.28 5.52
CA HIS A 83 7.53 -1.09 4.41
C HIS A 83 8.00 0.37 4.29
N VAL A 84 7.09 1.34 4.32
CA VAL A 84 7.46 2.77 4.21
C VAL A 84 8.30 3.19 5.42
N ALA A 85 7.94 2.74 6.62
CA ALA A 85 8.73 3.00 7.82
C ALA A 85 10.14 2.43 7.70
N SER A 86 10.30 1.19 7.24
CA SER A 86 11.64 0.61 7.06
C SER A 86 12.46 1.43 6.06
N LEU A 87 11.86 1.88 4.96
CA LEU A 87 12.54 2.74 4.00
C LEU A 87 13.06 4.03 4.65
N ILE A 88 12.19 4.78 5.34
CA ILE A 88 12.58 6.04 5.99
C ILE A 88 13.72 5.80 6.99
N HIS A 89 13.63 4.75 7.79
CA HIS A 89 14.67 4.40 8.75
C HIS A 89 15.99 4.01 8.05
N ASP A 90 15.93 3.24 6.97
CA ASP A 90 17.12 2.85 6.18
C ASP A 90 17.79 4.09 5.57
N ASP A 91 17.02 5.06 5.04
CA ASP A 91 17.59 6.29 4.46
C ASP A 91 18.39 7.11 5.48
N VAL A 92 17.89 7.16 6.73
CA VAL A 92 18.58 7.84 7.83
C VAL A 92 19.83 7.08 8.28
N ILE A 93 19.75 5.74 8.37
CA ILE A 93 20.89 4.90 8.77
C ILE A 93 22.00 4.91 7.72
N ASP A 94 21.62 4.88 6.45
CA ASP A 94 22.56 4.79 5.31
C ASP A 94 23.07 6.16 4.84
N GLU A 95 22.63 7.27 5.48
CA GLU A 95 22.92 8.64 5.05
C GLU A 95 22.61 8.86 3.55
N SER A 96 21.49 8.30 3.09
CA SER A 96 21.10 8.33 1.67
C SER A 96 20.45 9.65 1.30
N ASP A 97 21.06 10.38 0.35
CA ASP A 97 20.52 11.65 -0.17
C ASP A 97 19.31 11.48 -1.11
N MET A 98 19.15 10.30 -1.73
CA MET A 98 18.16 10.08 -2.79
C MET A 98 17.55 8.68 -2.72
N ARG A 99 16.22 8.62 -2.91
CA ARG A 99 15.46 7.37 -3.09
C ARG A 99 14.48 7.50 -4.25
N ARG A 100 14.34 6.43 -5.03
CA ARG A 100 13.60 6.37 -6.30
C ARG A 100 12.10 6.49 -6.14
#